data_AF-A0AAD8ID26-F1
#
_entry.id   AF-A0AAD8ID26-F1
#
_cell.length_a   1.000
_cell.length_b   1.000
_cell.length_c   1.000
_cell.angle_alpha   90.00
_cell.angle_beta   90.00
_cell.angle_gamma   90.00
#
_symmetry.space_group_name_H-M   'P 1'
#
loop_
_entity.id
_entity.type
_entity.pdbx_description
1 polymer ?
#
loop_
_entity_poly.entity_id
_entity_poly.type
_entity_poly.pdbx_seq_one_letter_code
_entity_poly.pdbx_strand_id
1 'polypeptide(L)'
;MAFCERSKYIDDVYFNYRNYTICIDGVSYEVNVVSLVVRDELDWEQELELQFMLMDYVRYQDYLEAERIKAIEEREGIIHFAATMSKILHRKKAEARTNKKRNRDESSSS
;
A
#
# COMPACT_ATOMS: atom_id res chain seq x y z
N MET A 1 7.17 2.14 15.36
CA MET A 1 8.30 1.18 15.42
C MET A 1 9.59 1.96 15.40
N ALA A 2 10.39 1.88 16.46
CA ALA A 2 11.71 2.48 16.50
C ALA A 2 12.74 1.43 16.06
N PHE A 3 13.15 1.46 14.79
CA PHE A 3 14.23 0.63 14.27
C PHE A 3 15.57 1.30 14.65
N CYS A 4 16.07 0.97 15.83
CA CYS A 4 17.35 1.47 16.34
C CYS A 4 18.44 0.40 16.13
N GLU A 5 18.93 0.32 14.89
CA GLU A 5 20.34 0.11 14.50
C GLU A 5 20.35 0.24 12.96
N ARG A 6 20.90 1.37 12.46
CA ARG A 6 20.63 1.78 11.06
C ARG A 6 21.41 0.95 10.05
N SER A 7 22.55 0.39 10.45
CA SER A 7 23.41 -0.45 9.63
C SER A 7 24.39 -1.18 10.55
N LYS A 8 24.87 -2.35 10.13
CA LYS A 8 25.77 -3.21 10.90
C LYS A 8 26.91 -3.69 10.01
N TYR A 9 28.12 -3.76 10.56
CA TYR A 9 29.24 -4.46 9.93
C TYR A 9 29.46 -5.77 10.68
N ILE A 10 29.63 -6.86 9.94
CA ILE A 10 30.11 -8.14 10.45
C ILE A 10 31.29 -8.49 9.55
N ASP A 11 32.50 -8.38 10.12
CA ASP A 11 33.76 -8.42 9.39
C ASP A 11 33.77 -7.45 8.19
N ASP A 12 34.03 -7.96 6.98
CA ASP A 12 34.10 -7.17 5.74
C ASP A 12 32.72 -6.98 5.07
N VAL A 13 31.65 -7.49 5.68
CA VAL A 13 30.28 -7.44 5.14
C VAL A 13 29.46 -6.35 5.83
N TYR A 14 28.83 -5.51 5.02
CA TYR A 14 27.98 -4.41 5.49
C TYR A 14 26.50 -4.68 5.25
N PHE A 15 25.72 -4.60 6.32
CA PHE A 15 24.28 -4.78 6.34
C PHE A 15 23.58 -3.43 6.51
N ASN A 16 22.79 -3.01 5.52
CA ASN A 16 22.04 -1.77 5.53
C ASN A 16 20.53 -2.02 5.64
N TYR A 17 20.04 -1.90 6.86
CA TYR A 17 18.63 -2.11 7.21
C TYR A 17 17.68 -1.02 6.69
N ARG A 18 18.20 0.13 6.24
CA ARG A 18 17.35 1.24 5.77
C ARG A 18 16.78 0.99 4.37
N ASN A 19 17.58 0.40 3.50
CA ASN A 19 17.22 0.10 2.12
C ASN A 19 17.28 -1.40 1.82
N TYR A 20 17.48 -2.24 2.84
CA TYR A 20 17.56 -3.69 2.73
C TYR A 20 18.63 -4.13 1.72
N THR A 21 19.83 -3.57 1.85
CA THR A 21 20.98 -3.93 1.02
C THR A 21 22.11 -4.51 1.85
N ILE A 22 22.85 -5.43 1.26
CA ILE A 22 24.08 -6.00 1.79
C ILE A 22 25.23 -5.60 0.85
N CYS A 23 26.41 -5.32 1.40
CA CYS A 23 27.62 -5.06 0.62
C CYS A 23 28.70 -6.05 1.01
N ILE A 24 29.21 -6.79 0.03
CA ILE A 24 30.26 -7.80 0.18
C ILE A 24 31.34 -7.44 -0.84
N ASP A 25 32.60 -7.30 -0.40
CA ASP A 25 33.74 -6.93 -1.25
C ASP A 25 33.51 -5.68 -2.13
N GLY A 26 32.74 -4.71 -1.60
CA GLY A 26 32.40 -3.47 -2.31
C GLY A 26 31.28 -3.59 -3.35
N VAL A 27 30.67 -4.76 -3.50
CA VAL A 27 29.49 -4.99 -4.35
C VAL A 27 28.23 -4.99 -3.50
N SER A 28 27.25 -4.17 -3.89
CA SER A 28 25.97 -4.07 -3.17
C SER A 28 24.87 -4.90 -3.82
N TYR A 29 24.19 -5.69 -3.01
CA TYR A 29 23.06 -6.55 -3.38
C TYR A 29 21.82 -6.14 -2.60
N GLU A 30 20.66 -6.20 -3.24
CA GLU A 30 19.38 -6.12 -2.53
C GLU A 30 19.07 -7.46 -1.84
N VAL A 31 18.53 -7.42 -0.63
CA VAL A 31 18.33 -8.62 0.22
C VAL A 31 17.46 -9.70 -0.46
N ASN A 32 16.50 -9.28 -1.28
CA ASN A 32 15.58 -10.15 -2.03
C ASN A 32 16.21 -10.75 -3.30
N VAL A 33 17.40 -10.30 -3.70
CA VAL A 33 18.11 -10.73 -4.92
C VAL A 33 19.43 -11.45 -4.56
N VAL A 34 19.73 -11.63 -3.27
CA VAL A 34 20.90 -12.39 -2.83
C VAL A 34 20.78 -13.84 -3.31
N SER A 35 21.67 -14.23 -4.22
CA SER A 35 21.70 -15.57 -4.82
C SER A 35 22.34 -16.59 -3.87
N LEU A 36 22.17 -17.88 -4.16
CA LEU A 36 22.85 -18.95 -3.41
C LEU A 36 24.38 -18.80 -3.44
N VAL A 37 24.93 -18.31 -4.56
CA VAL A 37 26.38 -18.08 -4.71
C VAL A 37 26.89 -17.04 -3.72
N VAL A 38 26.12 -15.96 -3.51
CA VAL A 38 26.48 -14.91 -2.54
C VAL A 38 26.33 -15.43 -1.11
N ARG A 39 25.39 -16.34 -0.86
CA ARG A 39 25.25 -16.98 0.47
C ARG A 39 26.42 -17.89 0.81
N ASP A 40 27.00 -18.57 -0.18
CA ASP A 40 28.18 -19.42 0.02
C ASP A 40 29.43 -18.61 0.42
N GLU A 41 29.44 -17.30 0.14
CA GLU A 41 30.51 -16.36 0.54
C GLU A 41 30.34 -15.85 1.98
N LEU A 42 29.19 -16.09 2.61
CA LEU A 42 28.90 -15.62 3.96
C LEU A 42 29.25 -16.68 5.01
N ASP A 43 29.74 -16.23 6.16
CA ASP A 43 29.79 -17.09 7.33
C ASP A 43 28.41 -17.28 7.99
N TRP A 44 28.35 -18.13 9.01
CA TRP A 44 27.10 -18.46 9.69
C TRP A 44 26.45 -17.26 10.40
N GLU A 45 27.25 -16.30 10.89
CA GLU A 45 26.76 -15.13 11.62
C GLU A 45 26.19 -14.09 10.63
N GLN A 46 26.89 -13.89 9.52
CA GLN A 46 26.47 -13.07 8.39
C GLN A 46 25.21 -13.64 7.72
N GLU A 47 25.12 -14.97 7.55
CA GLU A 47 23.93 -15.61 7.01
C GLU A 47 22.72 -15.43 7.95
N LEU A 48 22.93 -15.56 9.26
CA LEU A 48 21.88 -15.32 10.26
C LEU A 48 21.37 -13.86 10.21
N GLU A 49 22.28 -12.90 10.11
CA GLU A 49 21.95 -11.48 9.97
C GLU A 49 21.15 -11.21 8.68
N LEU A 50 21.58 -11.82 7.56
CA LEU A 50 20.87 -11.77 6.28
C LEU A 50 19.44 -12.33 6.41
N GLN A 51 19.26 -13.44 7.13
CA GLN A 51 17.93 -14.03 7.37
C GLN A 51 17.02 -13.09 8.18
N PHE A 52 17.54 -12.43 9.22
CA PHE A 52 16.77 -11.42 9.96
C PHE A 52 16.39 -10.24 9.07
N MET A 53 17.33 -9.73 8.28
CA MET A 53 17.05 -8.64 7.33
C MET A 53 15.98 -9.02 6.31
N LEU A 54 16.02 -10.25 5.77
CA LEU A 54 15.03 -10.74 4.82
C LEU A 54 13.63 -10.86 5.46
N MET A 55 13.56 -11.34 6.70
CA MET A 55 12.29 -11.41 7.44
C MET A 55 11.68 -10.02 7.64
N ASP A 56 12.50 -9.04 8.02
CA ASP A 56 12.05 -7.67 8.20
C ASP A 56 11.64 -7.02 6.88
N TYR A 57 12.34 -7.33 5.78
CA TYR A 57 11.95 -6.90 4.44
C TYR A 57 10.57 -7.43 4.06
N VAL A 58 10.31 -8.73 4.23
CA VAL A 58 9.02 -9.34 3.91
C VAL A 58 7.90 -8.71 4.74
N ARG A 59 8.11 -8.54 6.05
CA ARG A 59 7.13 -7.86 6.92
C ARG A 59 6.84 -6.43 6.48
N TYR A 60 7.85 -5.71 6.01
CA TYR A 60 7.68 -4.36 5.48
C TYR A 60 6.87 -4.36 4.17
N GLN A 61 7.11 -5.33 3.28
CA GLN A 61 6.30 -5.49 2.06
C GLN A 61 4.84 -5.81 2.39
N ASP A 62 4.58 -6.70 3.34
CA ASP A 62 3.22 -7.03 3.80
C ASP A 62 2.50 -5.78 4.36
N TYR A 63 3.22 -4.95 5.12
CA TYR A 63 2.68 -3.69 5.63
C TYR A 63 2.31 -2.72 4.49
N LEU A 64 3.19 -2.55 3.51
CA LEU A 64 2.94 -1.70 2.35
C LEU A 64 1.76 -2.21 1.51
N GLU A 65 1.63 -3.53 1.36
CA GLU A 65 0.50 -4.14 0.65
C GLU A 65 -0.82 -3.92 1.41
N ALA A 66 -0.82 -4.08 2.73
CA ALA A 66 -1.99 -3.80 3.57
C ALA A 66 -2.42 -2.32 3.50
N GLU A 67 -1.46 -1.38 3.55
CA GLU A 67 -1.74 0.03 3.35
C GLU A 67 -2.30 0.32 1.95
N ARG A 68 -1.73 -0.31 0.93
CA ARG A 68 -2.21 -0.18 -0.45
C ARG A 68 -3.64 -0.67 -0.59
N ILE A 69 -3.98 -1.83 -0.04
CA ILE A 69 -5.34 -2.39 -0.06
C ILE A 69 -6.31 -1.43 0.63
N LYS A 70 -5.98 -0.99 1.85
CA LYS A 70 -6.80 -0.04 2.61
C LYS A 70 -7.07 1.25 1.83
N ALA A 71 -6.05 1.81 1.19
CA ALA A 71 -6.20 3.02 0.38
C ALA A 71 -7.09 2.80 -0.85
N ILE A 72 -7.10 1.60 -1.43
CA ILE A 72 -8.02 1.23 -2.52
C ILE A 72 -9.45 1.15 -2.00
N GLU A 73 -9.68 0.45 -0.88
CA GLU A 73 -11.00 0.31 -0.26
C GLU A 73 -11.60 1.68 0.11
N GLU A 74 -10.79 2.60 0.65
CA GLU A 74 -11.22 3.97 0.94
C GLU A 74 -11.66 4.73 -0.31
N ARG A 75 -10.92 4.58 -1.42
CA ARG A 75 -11.28 5.20 -2.70
C ARG A 75 -12.56 4.60 -3.29
N GLU A 76 -12.73 3.29 -3.21
CA GLU A 76 -13.95 2.62 -3.66
C GLU A 76 -15.17 3.08 -2.84
N GLY A 77 -15.01 3.23 -1.51
CA GLY A 77 -16.04 3.79 -0.64
C GLY A 77 -16.50 5.19 -1.07
N ILE A 78 -15.55 6.07 -1.43
CA ILE A 78 -15.85 7.42 -1.93
C ILE A 78 -16.61 7.36 -3.26
N ILE A 79 -16.19 6.49 -4.19
CA ILE A 79 -16.86 6.32 -5.49
C ILE A 79 -18.30 5.82 -5.29
N HIS A 80 -18.50 4.82 -4.44
CA HIS A 80 -19.83 4.27 -4.12
C HIS A 80 -20.74 5.30 -3.45
N PHE A 81 -20.19 6.09 -2.52
CA PHE A 81 -20.91 7.19 -1.89
C PHE A 81 -21.35 8.23 -2.94
N ALA A 82 -20.44 8.68 -3.80
CA ALA A 82 -20.75 9.64 -4.86
C ALA A 82 -21.83 9.13 -5.82
N ALA A 83 -21.74 7.87 -6.23
CA ALA A 83 -22.74 7.23 -7.09
C ALA A 83 -24.12 7.18 -6.42
N THR A 84 -24.17 6.86 -5.13
CA THR A 84 -25.42 6.80 -4.35
C THR A 84 -26.04 8.19 -4.21
N MET A 85 -25.24 9.20 -3.86
CA MET A 85 -25.68 10.59 -3.76
C MET A 85 -26.20 11.12 -5.10
N SER A 86 -25.53 10.79 -6.20
CA SER A 86 -25.98 11.14 -7.55
C SER A 86 -27.36 10.55 -7.84
N LYS A 87 -27.58 9.26 -7.55
CA LYS A 87 -28.90 8.62 -7.72
C LYS A 87 -29.99 9.32 -6.90
N ILE A 88 -29.71 9.66 -5.64
CA ILE A 88 -30.66 10.38 -4.78
C ILE A 88 -31.00 11.75 -5.36
N LEU A 89 -29.99 12.52 -5.79
CA LEU A 89 -30.19 13.84 -6.38
C LEU A 89 -30.99 13.76 -7.69
N HIS A 90 -30.70 12.79 -8.55
CA HIS A 90 -31.47 12.56 -9.78
C HIS A 90 -32.92 12.19 -9.49
N ARG A 91 -33.18 11.34 -8.49
CA ARG A 91 -34.53 10.99 -8.05
C ARG A 91 -35.30 12.21 -7.53
N LYS A 92 -34.69 13.02 -6.63
CA LYS A 92 -35.29 14.26 -6.13
C LYS A 92 -35.61 15.26 -7.25
N LYS A 93 -34.72 15.38 -8.24
CA LYS A 93 -34.93 16.25 -9.41
C LYS A 93 -36.06 15.75 -10.32
N ALA A 94 -36.21 14.43 -10.48
CA ALA A 94 -37.31 13.83 -11.23
C ALA A 94 -38.66 14.04 -10.52
N GLU A 95 -38.72 13.78 -9.22
CA GLU A 95 -39.91 13.98 -8.37
C GLU A 95 -40.34 15.46 -8.32
N ALA A 96 -39.39 16.40 -8.25
CA ALA A 96 -39.69 17.83 -8.33
C ALA A 96 -40.26 18.24 -9.71
N ARG A 97 -39.77 17.65 -10.80
CA ARG A 97 -40.28 17.91 -12.16
C ARG A 97 -41.68 17.35 -12.37
N THR A 98 -41.97 16.16 -11.85
CA THR A 98 -43.30 15.55 -11.94
C THR A 98 -44.33 16.29 -11.08
N ASN A 99 -43.97 16.73 -9.87
CA ASN A 99 -44.85 17.59 -9.06
C ASN A 99 -45.12 18.95 -9.71
N LYS A 100 -44.11 19.56 -10.36
CA LYS A 100 -44.29 20.83 -11.08
C LYS A 100 -45.18 20.69 -12.31
N LYS A 101 -45.23 19.50 -12.94
CA LYS A 101 -46.16 19.18 -14.04
C LYS A 101 -47.60 18.99 -13.55
N ARG A 102 -47.80 18.21 -12.47
CA ARG A 102 -49.13 17.99 -11.88
C ARG A 102 -49.81 19.29 -11.43
N ASN A 103 -49.08 20.19 -10.76
CA ASN A 103 -49.64 21.49 -10.36
C ASN A 103 -49.99 22.41 -11.54
N ARG A 104 -49.39 22.20 -12.73
CA ARG A 104 -49.66 23.00 -13.92
C ARG A 104 -50.91 22.53 -14.66
N ASP A 105 -51.17 21.23 -14.67
CA ASP A 105 -52.35 20.66 -15.32
C ASP A 105 -53.64 20.90 -14.49
N GLU A 106 -53.54 20.96 -13.16
CA GLU A 106 -54.64 21.35 -12.25
C GLU A 106 -54.99 22.85 -12.29
N SER A 107 -54.07 23.73 -12.68
CA SER A 107 -54.32 25.18 -12.77
C SER A 107 -54.81 25.65 -14.14
N SER A 108 -54.75 24.78 -15.16
CA SER A 108 -55.26 25.05 -16.52
C SER A 108 -56.66 24.46 -16.80
N SER A 109 -57.31 23.88 -15.79
CA SER A 109 -58.63 23.24 -15.89
C SER A 109 -59.73 23.96 -15.07
N SER A 110 -59.50 25.22 -14.68
CA SER A 110 -60.51 26.12 -14.09
C SER A 110 -60.98 27.18 -15.08
#